data_AF-A0A259IBU0-F1
#
_entry.id   AF-A0A259IBU0-F1
#
_cell.length_a   1.000
_cell.length_b   1.000
_cell.length_c   1.000
_cell.angle_alpha   90.00
_cell.angle_beta   90.00
_cell.angle_gamma   90.00
#
_symmetry.space_group_name_H-M   'P 1'
#
loop_
_entity.id
_entity.type
_entity.pdbx_description
1 polymer ?
#
loop_
_entity_poly.entity_id
_entity_poly.type
_entity_poly.pdbx_seq_one_letter_code
_entity_poly.pdbx_strand_id
1 'polypeptide(L)'
;ANASKAKNQLNAQSQSLEQQLETAYKLYQMTSYQVKILDQDVVQLASSARRIAEVSYRYGERGMLEYLDAQRTFRVARNDLIKARFDLASVVTEIQRLRATPEWIAKIESGKQ
;
A
#
# COMPACT_ATOMS: atom_id res chain seq x y z
N ALA A 1 -16.21 24.27 35.77
CA ALA A 1 -15.54 22.95 35.73
C ALA A 1 -15.82 22.18 34.42
N ASN A 2 -17.08 22.05 33.98
CA ASN A 2 -17.44 21.25 32.79
C ASN A 2 -16.86 21.78 31.46
N ALA A 3 -16.81 23.10 31.27
CA ALA A 3 -16.24 23.70 30.05
C ALA A 3 -14.72 23.43 29.89
N SER A 4 -13.97 23.44 30.99
CA SER A 4 -12.53 23.12 30.98
C SER A 4 -12.29 21.65 30.65
N LYS A 5 -13.10 20.73 31.21
CA LYS A 5 -13.05 19.30 30.87
C LYS A 5 -13.38 19.05 29.40
N ALA A 6 -14.44 19.67 28.87
CA ALA A 6 -14.82 19.55 27.47
C ALA A 6 -13.72 20.06 26.52
N LYS A 7 -13.08 21.19 26.86
CA LYS A 7 -11.96 21.73 26.08
C LYS A 7 -10.74 20.82 26.09
N ASN A 8 -10.38 20.26 27.24
CA ASN A 8 -9.26 19.32 27.34
C ASN A 8 -9.52 18.04 26.52
N GLN A 9 -10.76 17.53 26.53
CA GLN A 9 -11.14 16.36 25.75
C GLN A 9 -11.08 16.62 24.24
N LEU A 10 -11.53 17.78 23.79
CA LEU A 10 -11.42 18.19 22.38
C LEU A 10 -9.97 18.37 21.93
N ASN A 11 -9.12 18.97 22.77
CA ASN A 11 -7.69 19.09 22.50
C ASN A 11 -7.02 17.71 22.37
N ALA A 12 -7.33 16.78 23.28
CA ALA A 12 -6.80 15.42 23.24
C ALA A 12 -7.25 14.66 21.98
N GLN A 13 -8.52 14.81 21.56
CA GLN A 13 -9.03 14.21 20.32
C GLN A 13 -8.34 14.81 19.08
N SER A 14 -8.13 16.13 19.05
CA SER A 14 -7.46 16.81 17.94
C SER A 14 -6.02 16.35 17.80
N GLN A 15 -5.28 16.30 18.91
CA GLN A 15 -3.90 15.83 18.92
C GLN A 15 -3.79 14.35 18.52
N SER A 16 -4.73 13.51 18.98
CA SER A 16 -4.79 12.11 18.58
C SER A 16 -5.05 11.95 17.07
N LEU A 17 -5.94 12.75 16.51
CA LEU A 17 -6.25 12.73 15.08
C LEU A 17 -5.05 13.16 14.23
N GLU A 18 -4.34 14.23 14.66
CA GLU A 18 -3.12 14.70 14.00
C GLU A 18 -2.05 13.61 13.97
N GLN A 19 -1.81 12.95 15.11
CA GLN A 19 -0.84 11.85 15.20
C GLN A 19 -1.21 10.67 14.30
N GLN A 20 -2.49 10.31 14.24
CA GLN A 20 -2.99 9.25 13.37
C GLN A 20 -2.79 9.59 11.90
N LEU A 21 -3.09 10.83 11.50
CA LEU A 21 -2.94 11.28 10.12
C LEU A 21 -1.47 11.35 9.68
N GLU A 22 -0.59 11.84 10.55
CA GLU A 22 0.86 11.86 10.30
C GLU A 22 1.39 10.44 10.08
N THR A 23 0.97 9.49 10.93
CA THR A 23 1.37 8.08 10.83
C THR A 23 0.86 7.45 9.53
N ALA A 24 -0.41 7.66 9.20
CA ALA A 24 -1.00 7.15 7.97
C ALA A 24 -0.32 7.73 6.71
N TYR A 25 0.07 9.01 6.75
CA TYR A 25 0.78 9.64 5.64
C TYR A 25 2.19 9.07 5.43
N LYS A 26 2.96 8.84 6.51
CA LYS A 26 4.26 8.16 6.41
C LYS A 26 4.12 6.76 5.82
N LEU A 27 3.09 6.03 6.24
CA LEU A 27 2.79 4.70 5.72
C LEU A 27 2.39 4.75 4.23
N TYR A 28 1.67 5.79 3.80
CA TYR A 28 1.34 6.02 2.40
C TYR A 28 2.59 6.24 1.55
N GLN A 29 3.54 7.06 2.03
CA GLN A 29 4.80 7.29 1.33
C GLN A 29 5.60 5.99 1.17
N MET A 30 5.70 5.20 2.24
CA MET A 30 6.40 3.91 2.22
C MET A 30 5.77 2.92 1.25
N THR A 31 4.46 2.71 1.32
CA THR A 31 3.74 1.77 0.45
C THR A 31 3.72 2.22 -1.01
N SER A 32 3.61 3.53 -1.27
CA SER A 32 3.74 4.10 -2.61
C SER A 32 5.12 3.84 -3.20
N TYR A 33 6.17 4.05 -2.40
CA TYR A 33 7.54 3.75 -2.81
C TYR A 33 7.73 2.25 -3.10
N GLN A 34 7.18 1.38 -2.26
CA GLN A 34 7.26 -0.07 -2.45
C GLN A 34 6.58 -0.52 -3.75
N VAL A 35 5.40 0.02 -4.06
CA VAL A 35 4.73 -0.24 -5.35
C VAL A 35 5.60 0.21 -6.52
N LYS A 36 6.21 1.40 -6.43
CA LYS A 36 7.08 1.95 -7.48
C LYS A 36 8.28 1.03 -7.74
N ILE A 37 9.02 0.64 -6.69
CA ILE A 37 10.22 -0.21 -6.83
C ILE A 37 9.86 -1.60 -7.37
N LEU A 38 8.78 -2.20 -6.87
CA LEU A 38 8.36 -3.51 -7.35
C LEU A 38 7.98 -3.50 -8.84
N ASP A 39 7.26 -2.46 -9.29
CA ASP A 39 6.79 -2.33 -10.67
C ASP A 39 7.92 -1.98 -11.66
N GLN A 40 8.78 -1.03 -11.29
CA GLN A 40 9.82 -0.49 -12.16
C GLN A 40 11.08 -1.36 -12.20
N ASP A 41 11.44 -2.00 -11.09
CA ASP A 41 12.73 -2.70 -10.99
C ASP A 41 12.54 -4.21 -10.84
N VAL A 42 11.88 -4.66 -9.78
CA VAL A 42 11.87 -6.08 -9.39
C VAL A 42 11.13 -6.94 -10.41
N VAL A 43 9.92 -6.53 -10.82
CA VAL A 43 9.13 -7.26 -11.82
C VAL A 43 9.80 -7.22 -13.20
N GLN A 44 10.43 -6.11 -13.57
CA GLN A 44 11.16 -6.00 -14.86
C GLN A 44 12.38 -6.90 -14.91
N LEU A 45 13.17 -6.94 -13.82
CA LEU A 45 14.33 -7.80 -13.71
C LEU A 45 13.93 -9.28 -13.76
N ALA A 46 12.91 -9.67 -12.99
CA ALA A 46 12.42 -11.04 -12.98
C ALA A 46 11.80 -11.47 -14.32
N SER A 47 11.12 -10.55 -15.02
CA SER A 47 10.61 -10.77 -16.38
C SER A 47 11.74 -11.04 -17.37
N SER A 48 12.80 -10.22 -17.30
CA SER A 48 13.98 -10.35 -18.16
C SER A 48 14.73 -11.67 -17.88
N ALA A 49 14.93 -12.01 -16.61
CA ALA A 49 15.53 -13.29 -16.22
C ALA A 49 14.74 -14.49 -16.73
N ARG A 50 13.39 -14.47 -16.61
CA ARG A 50 12.52 -15.51 -17.18
C ARG A 50 12.69 -15.63 -18.69
N ARG A 51 12.75 -14.51 -19.42
CA ARG A 51 12.94 -14.51 -20.88
C ARG A 51 14.29 -15.09 -21.28
N ILE A 52 15.36 -14.73 -20.57
CA ILE A 52 16.70 -15.29 -20.82
C ILE A 52 16.69 -16.81 -20.57
N ALA A 53 16.13 -17.26 -19.45
CA ALA A 53 16.06 -18.68 -19.13
C ALA A 53 15.22 -19.48 -20.15
N GLU A 54 14.11 -18.92 -20.63
CA GLU A 54 13.27 -19.52 -21.67
C GLU A 54 14.02 -19.69 -22.99
N VAL A 55 14.84 -18.71 -23.36
CA VAL A 55 15.67 -18.76 -24.56
C VAL A 55 16.77 -19.80 -24.40
N SER A 56 17.56 -19.75 -23.33
CA SER A 56 18.63 -20.72 -23.06
C SER A 56 18.12 -22.17 -22.98
N TYR A 57 16.93 -22.39 -22.39
CA TYR A 57 16.31 -23.72 -22.35
C TYR A 57 15.98 -24.22 -23.77
N ARG A 58 15.41 -23.37 -24.64
CA ARG A 58 15.10 -23.75 -26.03
C ARG A 58 16.34 -24.07 -26.86
N TYR A 59 17.47 -23.44 -26.57
CA TYR A 59 18.75 -23.73 -27.22
C TYR A 59 19.53 -24.89 -26.57
N GLY A 60 19.03 -25.46 -25.47
CA GLY A 60 19.69 -26.55 -24.76
C GLY A 60 20.89 -26.11 -23.88
N GLU A 61 21.10 -24.81 -23.70
CA GLU A 61 22.18 -24.24 -22.88
C GLU A 61 21.88 -24.27 -21.38
N ARG A 62 20.60 -24.41 -21.01
CA ARG A 62 20.13 -24.54 -19.61
C ARG A 62 19.10 -25.65 -19.48
N GLY A 63 19.05 -26.27 -18.31
CA GLY A 63 18.06 -27.28 -17.97
C GLY A 63 16.64 -26.72 -17.80
N MET A 64 15.66 -27.64 -17.81
CA MET A 64 14.25 -27.31 -17.60
C MET A 64 13.98 -26.74 -16.19
N LEU A 65 14.76 -27.17 -15.19
CA LEU A 65 14.57 -26.74 -13.80
C LEU A 65 14.89 -25.25 -13.62
N GLU A 66 15.94 -24.75 -14.25
CA GLU A 66 16.36 -23.35 -14.22
C GLU A 66 15.33 -22.45 -14.88
N TYR A 67 14.71 -22.91 -15.96
CA TYR A 67 13.58 -22.21 -16.58
C TYR A 67 12.38 -22.13 -15.64
N LEU A 68 12.02 -23.24 -15.00
CA LEU A 68 10.91 -23.28 -14.03
C LEU A 68 11.17 -22.41 -12.80
N ASP A 69 12.42 -22.35 -12.33
CA ASP A 69 12.80 -21.47 -11.22
C ASP A 69 12.69 -20.00 -11.60
N ALA A 70 13.17 -19.61 -12.80
CA ALA A 70 13.01 -18.24 -13.30
C ALA A 70 11.52 -17.87 -13.48
N GLN A 71 10.68 -18.81 -13.94
CA GLN A 71 9.23 -18.61 -13.98
C GLN A 71 8.63 -18.43 -12.58
N ARG A 72 9.04 -19.26 -11.60
CA ARG A 72 8.58 -19.15 -10.21
C ARG A 72 8.95 -17.79 -9.63
N THR A 73 10.19 -17.37 -9.77
CA THR A 73 10.69 -16.07 -9.28
C THR A 73 9.90 -14.91 -9.90
N PHE A 74 9.63 -14.95 -11.20
CA PHE A 74 8.77 -13.94 -11.84
C PHE A 74 7.34 -13.92 -11.29
N ARG A 75 6.75 -15.09 -11.01
CA ARG A 75 5.41 -15.17 -10.39
C ARG A 75 5.40 -14.59 -8.99
N VAL A 76 6.43 -14.87 -8.17
CA VAL A 76 6.57 -14.31 -6.83
C VAL A 76 6.68 -12.79 -6.89
N ALA A 77 7.56 -12.24 -7.74
CA ALA A 77 7.70 -10.80 -7.90
C ALA A 77 6.38 -10.10 -8.29
N ARG A 78 5.58 -10.72 -9.16
CA ARG A 78 4.25 -10.21 -9.51
C ARG A 78 3.27 -10.26 -8.34
N ASN A 79 3.30 -11.33 -7.55
CA ASN A 79 2.45 -11.46 -6.37
C ASN A 79 2.81 -10.42 -5.29
N ASP A 80 4.09 -10.14 -5.11
CA ASP A 80 4.56 -9.10 -4.19
C ASP A 80 4.07 -7.71 -4.62
N LEU A 81 4.08 -7.41 -5.92
CA LEU A 81 3.52 -6.18 -6.46
C LEU A 81 2.00 -6.08 -6.22
N ILE A 82 1.25 -7.17 -6.40
CA ILE A 82 -0.19 -7.20 -6.13
C ILE A 82 -0.45 -6.90 -4.65
N LYS A 83 0.31 -7.54 -3.74
CA LYS A 83 0.22 -7.30 -2.31
C LYS A 83 0.53 -5.84 -1.96
N ALA A 84 1.62 -5.29 -2.49
CA ALA A 84 1.99 -3.89 -2.24
C ALA A 84 0.92 -2.89 -2.74
N ARG A 85 0.27 -3.17 -3.87
CA ARG A 85 -0.85 -2.35 -4.38
C ARG A 85 -2.07 -2.43 -3.46
N PHE A 86 -2.37 -3.60 -2.92
CA PHE A 86 -3.43 -3.77 -1.94
C PHE A 86 -3.13 -3.03 -0.63
N ASP A 87 -1.89 -3.12 -0.15
CA ASP A 87 -1.44 -2.41 1.05
C ASP A 87 -1.57 -0.89 0.85
N LEU A 88 -1.12 -0.36 -0.28
CA LEU A 88 -1.29 1.05 -0.64
C LEU A 88 -2.78 1.48 -0.65
N ALA A 89 -3.65 0.69 -1.29
CA ALA A 89 -5.09 0.98 -1.33
C ALA A 89 -5.72 1.00 0.07
N SER A 90 -5.28 0.09 0.95
CA SER A 90 -5.73 0.03 2.35
C SER A 90 -5.31 1.29 3.11
N VAL A 91 -4.08 1.76 2.93
CA VAL A 91 -3.58 2.99 3.56
C VAL A 91 -4.31 4.23 3.06
N VAL A 92 -4.58 4.32 1.76
CA VAL A 92 -5.38 5.41 1.19
C VAL A 92 -6.79 5.43 1.79
N THR A 93 -7.40 4.26 1.96
CA THR A 93 -8.72 4.11 2.61
C THR A 93 -8.67 4.58 4.07
N GLU A 94 -7.61 4.26 4.80
CA GLU A 94 -7.45 4.71 6.19
C GLU A 94 -7.29 6.23 6.29
N ILE A 95 -6.52 6.85 5.38
CA ILE A 95 -6.42 8.32 5.31
C ILE A 95 -7.79 8.95 5.03
N GLN A 96 -8.57 8.37 4.11
CA GLN A 96 -9.93 8.85 3.83
C GLN A 96 -10.83 8.75 5.07
N ARG A 97 -10.74 7.64 5.82
CA ARG A 97 -11.49 7.44 7.08
C ARG A 97 -11.12 8.50 8.12
N LEU A 98 -9.83 8.76 8.33
CA LEU A 98 -9.34 9.77 9.27
C LEU A 98 -9.80 11.19 8.88
N ARG A 99 -9.90 11.48 7.58
CA ARG A 99 -10.40 12.77 7.06
C ARG A 99 -11.92 12.92 7.15
N ALA A 100 -12.68 11.85 7.34
CA ALA A 100 -14.14 11.86 7.30
C ALA A 100 -14.84 12.22 8.63
N THR A 101 -14.12 12.62 9.68
CA THR A 101 -14.67 13.02 11.00
C THR A 101 -14.34 14.47 11.36
N PRO A 102 -15.22 15.30 12.00
CA PRO A 102 -16.63 15.14 12.40
C PRO A 102 -17.68 15.95 11.59
N GLU A 103 -17.31 16.95 10.79
CA GLU A 103 -18.28 17.83 10.08
C GLU A 103 -19.06 17.11 8.97
N TRP A 104 -18.45 16.12 8.33
CA TRP A 104 -19.10 15.30 7.30
C TRP A 104 -20.24 14.44 7.88
N ILE A 105 -20.04 13.87 9.08
CA ILE A 105 -21.06 13.07 9.76
C ILE A 105 -22.22 13.98 10.20
N ALA A 106 -21.91 15.16 10.74
CA ALA A 106 -22.91 16.16 11.11
C ALA A 106 -23.77 16.63 9.92
N LYS A 107 -23.17 16.78 8.72
CA LYS A 107 -23.91 17.11 7.48
C LYS A 107 -24.84 16.01 7.00
N ILE A 108 -24.47 14.74 7.19
CA ILE A 108 -25.31 13.60 6.80
C ILE A 108 -26.47 13.43 7.78
N GLU A 109 -26.26 13.70 9.06
CA GLU A 109 -27.31 13.68 10.08
C GLU A 109 -28.25 14.89 9.98
N SER A 110 -27.75 16.08 9.64
CA SER A 110 -28.59 17.26 9.44
C SER A 110 -29.42 17.23 8.15
N GLY A 111 -29.01 16.44 7.15
CA GLY A 111 -29.74 16.26 5.89
C GLY A 111 -30.88 15.22 5.97
N LYS A 112 -31.08 14.58 7.12
CA LYS A 112 -32.13 13.58 7.37
C LYS A 112 -33.26 14.09 8.29
N GLN A 113 -33.22 15.35 8.73
CA GLN A 113 -34.32 16.01 9.45
C GLN A 113 -35.15 16.88 8.53
#